data_AF-A0AAP1R0H3-F1
#
_entry.id   AF-A0AAP1R0H3-F1
#
_cell.length_a   1.000
_cell.length_b   1.000
_cell.length_c   1.000
_cell.angle_alpha   90.00
_cell.angle_beta   90.00
_cell.angle_gamma   90.00
#
_symmetry.space_group_name_H-M   'P 1'
#
loop_
_entity.id
_entity.type
_entity.pdbx_description
1 polymer ?
#
loop_
_entity_poly.entity_id
_entity_poly.type
_entity_poly.pdbx_seq_one_letter_code
_entity_poly.pdbx_strand_id
1 'polypeptide(L)'
;MKRLKSLVSEQSQIKHLSTRLFRPQTLVLSQSTPFEVIGEFNQTRVRYYAATEKNFREPLVFVAPLAINMAIYDLYPYRSLIKYFQNAGFDVYLVDWGRLGFKDRHLNFLSFIEDFIPKAIELVRTHSGSDQISLHGWSMAGIFVTLYTAHNHPNYVKNLIVLGSPIDSYASGYIGKLYRTINNTIARNKKLQERIYLGLPKRLIHTPGILNSLGFKILDPKGWFDGHIQLLKNLNDLQFVQEHATLSSFLNNMIDYPGGINQDMLFNVWLQNPLRQGSIQLKDKKIELKNIDCSLLVGAGRSDQLVTADAAQPLSQLTSSQDVTFTLIPGGHLGLMSSQASAQEFWPKLATWLSKRSTKI
;
A
#
# COMPACT_ATOMS: atom_id res chain seq x y z
N MET A 1 -35.27 3.85 -36.22
CA MET A 1 -34.22 3.13 -35.45
C MET A 1 -33.14 4.04 -34.84
N LYS A 2 -32.48 4.95 -35.57
CA LYS A 2 -31.43 5.83 -34.99
C LYS A 2 -31.92 6.72 -33.82
N ARG A 3 -33.09 7.34 -33.97
CA ARG A 3 -33.72 8.20 -32.93
C ARG A 3 -34.15 7.44 -31.67
N LEU A 4 -34.55 6.16 -31.82
CA LEU A 4 -34.88 5.30 -30.68
C LEU A 4 -33.62 4.90 -29.91
N LYS A 5 -32.53 4.60 -30.61
CA LYS A 5 -31.22 4.31 -29.99
C LYS A 5 -30.64 5.52 -29.26
N SER A 6 -30.84 6.74 -29.76
CA SER A 6 -30.36 7.95 -29.05
C SER A 6 -31.17 8.23 -27.79
N LEU A 7 -32.50 8.07 -27.83
CA LEU A 7 -33.36 8.26 -26.65
C LEU A 7 -33.09 7.22 -25.55
N VAL A 8 -32.85 5.97 -25.91
CA VAL A 8 -32.45 4.91 -24.95
C VAL A 8 -31.08 5.19 -24.36
N SER A 9 -30.13 5.71 -25.16
CA SER A 9 -28.81 6.14 -24.70
C SER A 9 -28.87 7.36 -23.77
N GLU A 10 -29.72 8.33 -24.04
CA GLU A 10 -29.91 9.50 -23.17
C GLU A 10 -30.56 9.10 -21.85
N GLN A 11 -31.56 8.22 -21.87
CA GLN A 11 -32.20 7.68 -20.66
C GLN A 11 -31.21 6.88 -19.80
N SER A 12 -30.33 6.07 -20.41
CA SER A 12 -29.32 5.32 -19.67
C SER A 12 -28.27 6.25 -19.04
N GLN A 13 -27.80 7.29 -19.75
CA GLN A 13 -26.90 8.30 -19.19
C GLN A 13 -27.51 9.02 -17.98
N ILE A 14 -28.75 9.48 -18.10
CA ILE A 14 -29.46 10.17 -17.01
C ILE A 14 -29.61 9.24 -15.81
N LYS A 15 -29.93 7.96 -16.04
CA LYS A 15 -30.02 6.95 -14.97
C LYS A 15 -28.66 6.71 -14.31
N HIS A 16 -27.58 6.56 -15.08
CA HIS A 16 -26.23 6.35 -14.55
C HIS A 16 -25.74 7.57 -13.76
N LEU A 17 -25.95 8.78 -14.29
CA LEU A 17 -25.60 10.03 -13.61
C LEU A 17 -26.42 10.22 -12.33
N SER A 18 -27.73 9.98 -12.37
CA SER A 18 -28.61 10.02 -11.20
C SER A 18 -28.18 9.02 -10.13
N THR A 19 -27.87 7.77 -10.53
CA THR A 19 -27.37 6.76 -9.59
C THR A 19 -26.02 7.17 -9.01
N ARG A 20 -25.12 7.74 -9.82
CA ARG A 20 -23.81 8.24 -9.36
C ARG A 20 -23.92 9.41 -8.38
N LEU A 21 -24.92 10.29 -8.53
CA LEU A 21 -25.14 11.45 -7.67
C LEU A 21 -25.90 11.11 -6.39
N PHE A 22 -26.96 10.30 -6.49
CA PHE A 22 -27.92 10.09 -5.41
C PHE A 22 -27.81 8.72 -4.73
N ARG A 23 -27.22 7.72 -5.40
CA ARG A 23 -27.07 6.35 -4.86
C ARG A 23 -25.66 5.77 -5.15
N PRO A 24 -24.57 6.49 -4.83
CA PRO A 24 -23.22 6.07 -5.21
C PRO A 24 -22.82 4.70 -4.64
N GLN A 25 -23.35 4.34 -3.47
CA GLN A 25 -23.01 3.08 -2.80
C GLN A 25 -23.48 1.83 -3.55
N THR A 26 -24.56 1.91 -4.33
CA THR A 26 -25.03 0.77 -5.14
C THR A 26 -24.13 0.50 -6.35
N LEU A 27 -23.17 1.39 -6.62
CA LEU A 27 -22.19 1.26 -7.69
C LEU A 27 -20.80 0.85 -7.18
N VAL A 28 -20.61 0.73 -5.87
CA VAL A 28 -19.35 0.32 -5.26
C VAL A 28 -19.23 -1.20 -5.33
N LEU A 29 -18.21 -1.69 -6.02
CA LEU A 29 -18.02 -3.13 -6.28
C LEU A 29 -16.88 -3.76 -5.45
N SER A 30 -16.14 -2.95 -4.69
CA SER A 30 -14.97 -3.41 -3.95
C SER A 30 -15.30 -4.31 -2.76
N GLN A 31 -14.33 -5.13 -2.32
CA GLN A 31 -14.44 -6.03 -1.18
C GLN A 31 -15.53 -7.11 -1.35
N SER A 32 -15.77 -7.54 -2.58
CA SER A 32 -16.75 -8.59 -2.91
C SER A 32 -16.22 -10.00 -2.69
N THR A 33 -14.90 -10.19 -2.56
CA THR A 33 -14.31 -11.51 -2.37
C THR A 33 -14.60 -12.01 -0.96
N PRO A 34 -15.26 -13.18 -0.78
CA PRO A 34 -15.55 -13.73 0.55
C PRO A 34 -14.29 -14.00 1.35
N PHE A 35 -14.33 -13.72 2.65
CA PHE A 35 -13.24 -13.99 3.58
C PHE A 35 -13.75 -14.42 4.95
N GLU A 36 -12.87 -15.11 5.67
CA GLU A 36 -13.02 -15.41 7.09
C GLU A 36 -12.11 -14.49 7.91
N VAL A 37 -12.50 -14.14 9.14
CA VAL A 37 -11.59 -13.48 10.08
C VAL A 37 -11.05 -14.54 11.02
N ILE A 38 -9.76 -14.85 10.88
CA ILE A 38 -9.11 -15.93 11.64
C ILE A 38 -8.56 -15.47 13.00
N GLY A 39 -8.56 -14.17 13.25
CA GLY A 39 -8.12 -13.60 14.51
C GLY A 39 -8.23 -12.09 14.52
N GLU A 40 -8.42 -11.55 15.72
CA GLU A 40 -8.54 -10.12 15.99
C GLU A 40 -7.72 -9.75 17.21
N PHE A 41 -7.08 -8.58 17.16
CA PHE A 41 -6.41 -7.98 18.31
C PHE A 41 -6.48 -6.46 18.19
N ASN A 42 -6.74 -5.78 19.32
CA ASN A 42 -7.08 -4.36 19.33
C ASN A 42 -8.25 -4.07 18.37
N GLN A 43 -7.98 -3.39 17.26
CA GLN A 43 -8.91 -3.12 16.16
C GLN A 43 -8.42 -3.71 14.82
N THR A 44 -7.33 -4.49 14.87
CA THR A 44 -6.75 -5.19 13.73
C THR A 44 -7.40 -6.57 13.59
N ARG A 45 -7.69 -6.95 12.36
CA ARG A 45 -8.24 -8.25 11.98
C ARG A 45 -7.34 -8.89 10.94
N VAL A 46 -7.18 -10.20 10.99
CA VAL A 46 -6.50 -10.97 9.94
C VAL A 46 -7.56 -11.67 9.11
N ARG A 47 -7.74 -11.19 7.87
CA ARG A 47 -8.70 -11.76 6.92
C ARG A 47 -8.02 -12.88 6.14
N TYR A 48 -8.69 -14.02 6.02
CA TYR A 48 -8.25 -15.20 5.28
C TYR A 48 -9.12 -15.42 4.04
N TYR A 49 -8.44 -15.69 2.93
CA TYR A 49 -9.00 -15.95 1.62
C TYR A 49 -8.40 -17.27 1.11
N ALA A 50 -9.19 -18.35 1.15
CA ALA A 50 -8.72 -19.68 0.76
C ALA A 50 -8.33 -19.74 -0.72
N ALA A 51 -7.26 -20.46 -1.05
CA ALA A 51 -6.93 -20.76 -2.44
C ALA A 51 -8.10 -21.51 -3.13
N THR A 52 -8.30 -21.26 -4.43
CA THR A 52 -9.26 -22.05 -5.22
C THR A 52 -8.81 -23.51 -5.30
N GLU A 53 -7.52 -23.71 -5.56
CA GLU A 53 -6.83 -24.99 -5.47
C GLU A 53 -5.45 -24.72 -4.83
N LYS A 54 -5.24 -25.20 -3.60
CA LYS A 54 -4.02 -24.89 -2.84
C LYS A 54 -2.82 -25.63 -3.44
N ASN A 55 -1.85 -24.87 -3.94
CA ASN A 55 -0.65 -25.39 -4.61
C ASN A 55 0.64 -25.15 -3.82
N PHE A 56 0.63 -24.26 -2.83
CA PHE A 56 1.82 -23.83 -2.11
C PHE A 56 1.66 -23.90 -0.59
N ARG A 57 2.74 -24.27 0.10
CA ARG A 57 2.80 -24.35 1.57
C ARG A 57 2.80 -22.98 2.22
N GLU A 58 3.66 -22.06 1.76
CA GLU A 58 3.76 -20.73 2.35
C GLU A 58 2.61 -19.83 1.89
N PRO A 59 1.81 -19.26 2.80
CA PRO A 59 0.75 -18.35 2.44
C PRO A 59 1.29 -16.98 2.01
N LEU A 60 0.50 -16.23 1.24
CA LEU A 60 0.78 -14.84 0.87
C LEU A 60 0.04 -13.88 1.80
N VAL A 61 0.80 -13.06 2.52
CA VAL A 61 0.29 -12.07 3.48
C VAL A 61 0.41 -10.66 2.90
N PHE A 62 -0.73 -10.01 2.69
CA PHE A 62 -0.81 -8.61 2.28
C PHE A 62 -0.87 -7.68 3.50
N VAL A 63 0.01 -6.69 3.51
CA VAL A 63 0.03 -5.60 4.49
C VAL A 63 -0.28 -4.30 3.77
N ALA A 64 -1.40 -3.68 4.11
CA ALA A 64 -1.82 -2.42 3.50
C ALA A 64 -1.16 -1.20 4.17
N PRO A 65 -0.86 -0.12 3.43
CA PRO A 65 -0.52 1.16 4.04
C PRO A 65 -1.63 1.63 5.01
N LEU A 66 -1.26 2.43 6.01
CA LEU A 66 -2.27 3.13 6.82
C LEU A 66 -2.92 4.26 6.01
N ALA A 67 -4.00 4.80 6.55
CA ALA A 67 -4.83 5.86 5.94
C ALA A 67 -5.56 5.49 4.65
N ILE A 68 -5.38 4.27 4.12
CA ILE A 68 -6.25 3.70 3.11
C ILE A 68 -7.07 2.55 3.70
N ASN A 69 -8.16 2.21 3.04
CA ASN A 69 -8.92 1.01 3.38
C ASN A 69 -8.47 -0.20 2.57
N MET A 70 -8.86 -1.38 3.02
CA MET A 70 -8.40 -2.66 2.48
C MET A 70 -8.94 -2.99 1.09
N ALA A 71 -9.89 -2.20 0.58
CA ALA A 71 -10.43 -2.38 -0.77
C ALA A 71 -9.35 -2.27 -1.85
N ILE A 72 -8.19 -1.67 -1.60
CA ILE A 72 -7.14 -1.58 -2.64
C ILE A 72 -6.69 -2.95 -3.17
N TYR A 73 -6.75 -3.99 -2.34
CA TYR A 73 -6.37 -5.37 -2.71
C TYR A 73 -7.52 -6.16 -3.36
N ASP A 74 -8.75 -5.65 -3.26
CA ASP A 74 -9.98 -6.25 -3.81
C ASP A 74 -10.88 -5.15 -4.39
N LEU A 75 -10.31 -4.31 -5.28
CA LEU A 75 -10.94 -3.05 -5.66
C LEU A 75 -12.09 -3.26 -6.64
N TYR A 76 -11.90 -4.16 -7.62
CA TYR A 76 -12.94 -4.54 -8.57
C TYR A 76 -13.05 -6.07 -8.63
N PRO A 77 -14.26 -6.63 -8.80
CA PRO A 77 -14.44 -8.09 -8.86
C PRO A 77 -13.59 -8.78 -9.94
N TYR A 78 -13.41 -8.11 -11.09
CA TYR A 78 -12.60 -8.57 -12.23
C TYR A 78 -11.13 -8.13 -12.15
N ARG A 79 -10.76 -7.36 -11.12
CA ARG A 79 -9.41 -6.85 -10.92
C ARG A 79 -9.11 -6.78 -9.42
N SER A 80 -9.16 -7.96 -8.82
CA SER A 80 -8.85 -8.21 -7.42
C SER A 80 -7.52 -8.94 -7.34
N LEU A 81 -6.55 -8.32 -6.69
CA LEU A 81 -5.24 -8.93 -6.47
C LEU A 81 -5.35 -10.15 -5.57
N ILE A 82 -6.25 -10.09 -4.58
CA ILE A 82 -6.60 -11.23 -3.72
C ILE A 82 -7.14 -12.37 -4.57
N LYS A 83 -8.16 -12.13 -5.39
CA LYS A 83 -8.76 -13.18 -6.23
C LYS A 83 -7.76 -13.76 -7.22
N TYR A 84 -6.87 -12.93 -7.76
CA TYR A 84 -5.80 -13.37 -8.65
C TYR A 84 -4.88 -14.40 -7.97
N PHE A 85 -4.42 -14.13 -6.75
CA PHE A 85 -3.54 -15.04 -6.02
C PHE A 85 -4.25 -16.28 -5.45
N GLN A 86 -5.54 -16.18 -5.09
CA GLN A 86 -6.35 -17.36 -4.78
C GLN A 86 -6.40 -18.33 -5.97
N ASN A 87 -6.62 -17.80 -7.18
CA ASN A 87 -6.65 -18.59 -8.41
C ASN A 87 -5.26 -19.09 -8.83
N ALA A 88 -4.18 -18.40 -8.44
CA ALA A 88 -2.81 -18.85 -8.63
C ALA A 88 -2.40 -19.96 -7.63
N GLY A 89 -3.28 -20.30 -6.68
CA GLY A 89 -3.11 -21.42 -5.75
C GLY A 89 -2.44 -21.07 -4.42
N PHE A 90 -2.44 -19.79 -4.04
CA PHE A 90 -1.97 -19.33 -2.74
C PHE A 90 -3.15 -19.14 -1.78
N ASP A 91 -2.99 -19.61 -0.54
CA ASP A 91 -3.78 -19.08 0.57
C ASP A 91 -3.37 -17.63 0.79
N VAL A 92 -4.34 -16.71 0.79
CA VAL A 92 -4.09 -15.27 0.89
C VAL A 92 -4.61 -14.76 2.23
N TYR A 93 -3.80 -13.94 2.89
CA TYR A 93 -4.15 -13.25 4.12
C TYR A 93 -4.01 -11.75 3.93
N LEU A 94 -4.87 -10.98 4.57
CA LEU A 94 -4.82 -9.52 4.56
C LEU A 94 -4.88 -8.99 5.99
N VAL A 95 -3.86 -8.23 6.37
CA VAL A 95 -3.84 -7.52 7.65
C VAL A 95 -4.70 -6.27 7.53
N ASP A 96 -5.87 -6.30 8.15
CA ASP A 96 -6.83 -5.20 8.21
C ASP A 96 -6.68 -4.44 9.53
N TRP A 97 -6.02 -3.28 9.50
CA TRP A 97 -5.80 -2.42 10.67
C TRP A 97 -7.07 -1.89 11.34
N GLY A 98 -8.24 -2.07 10.71
CA GLY A 98 -9.48 -1.45 11.12
C GLY A 98 -9.46 0.07 10.92
N ARG A 99 -10.30 0.78 11.67
CA ARG A 99 -10.38 2.24 11.61
C ARG A 99 -9.60 2.85 12.77
N LEU A 100 -8.39 3.34 12.46
CA LEU A 100 -7.63 4.19 13.38
C LEU A 100 -8.31 5.56 13.49
N GLY A 101 -8.25 6.16 14.67
CA GLY A 101 -8.74 7.52 14.91
C GLY A 101 -7.86 8.30 15.88
N PHE A 102 -8.34 9.47 16.32
CA PHE A 102 -7.57 10.36 17.19
C PHE A 102 -7.06 9.72 18.50
N LYS A 103 -7.80 8.75 19.06
CA LYS A 103 -7.36 7.98 20.24
C LYS A 103 -6.02 7.24 20.00
N ASP A 104 -5.77 6.85 18.75
CA ASP A 104 -4.63 6.05 18.32
C ASP A 104 -3.42 6.92 17.91
N ARG A 105 -3.50 8.25 18.06
CA ARG A 105 -2.46 9.21 17.65
C ARG A 105 -1.04 8.94 18.19
N HIS A 106 -0.92 8.09 19.20
CA HIS A 106 0.34 7.72 19.84
C HIS A 106 1.08 6.59 19.08
N LEU A 107 0.38 5.82 18.25
CA LEU A 107 0.95 4.78 17.39
C LEU A 107 2.00 5.39 16.46
N ASN A 108 3.11 4.68 16.31
CA ASN A 108 4.31 5.05 15.57
C ASN A 108 4.88 3.82 14.86
N PHE A 109 5.99 3.93 14.12
CA PHE A 109 6.55 2.82 13.34
C PHE A 109 6.77 1.57 14.20
N LEU A 110 7.38 1.71 15.39
CA LEU A 110 7.63 0.58 16.28
C LEU A 110 6.35 -0.09 16.77
N SER A 111 5.23 0.63 16.88
CA SER A 111 3.95 0.01 17.22
C SER A 111 3.51 -1.02 16.18
N PHE A 112 3.83 -0.80 14.90
CA PHE A 112 3.49 -1.77 13.85
C PHE A 112 4.57 -2.84 13.69
N ILE A 113 5.85 -2.45 13.80
CA ILE A 113 7.00 -3.34 13.60
C ILE A 113 7.15 -4.35 14.75
N GLU A 114 7.00 -3.92 16.01
CA GLU A 114 7.24 -4.78 17.18
C GLU A 114 5.97 -5.42 17.77
N ASP A 115 4.78 -4.90 17.46
CA ASP A 115 3.54 -5.39 18.07
C ASP A 115 2.53 -5.91 17.04
N PHE A 116 2.10 -5.07 16.09
CA PHE A 116 0.96 -5.46 15.25
C PHE A 116 1.32 -6.49 14.15
N ILE A 117 2.40 -6.28 13.40
CA ILE A 117 2.82 -7.22 12.34
C ILE A 117 3.22 -8.58 12.92
N PRO A 118 4.04 -8.67 14.00
CA PRO A 118 4.38 -9.95 14.61
C PRO A 118 3.15 -10.75 15.04
N LYS A 119 2.18 -10.12 15.73
CA LYS A 119 0.93 -10.78 16.14
C LYS A 119 0.10 -11.26 14.96
N ALA A 120 -0.01 -10.46 13.90
CA ALA A 120 -0.73 -10.87 12.69
C ALA A 120 -0.05 -12.09 12.03
N ILE A 121 1.28 -12.11 11.95
CA ILE A 121 2.02 -13.22 11.37
C ILE A 121 1.91 -14.49 12.22
N GLU A 122 1.90 -14.37 13.55
CA GLU A 122 1.66 -15.50 14.45
C GLU A 122 0.28 -16.14 14.22
N LEU A 123 -0.77 -15.32 14.08
CA LEU A 123 -2.11 -15.79 13.72
C LEU A 123 -2.11 -16.52 12.37
N VAL A 124 -1.46 -15.95 11.35
CA VAL A 124 -1.34 -16.57 10.02
C VAL A 124 -0.61 -17.90 10.10
N ARG A 125 0.53 -17.99 10.80
CA ARG A 125 1.31 -19.22 10.92
C ARG A 125 0.52 -20.31 11.65
N THR A 126 -0.14 -19.96 12.75
CA THR A 126 -0.97 -20.88 13.53
C THR A 126 -2.12 -21.43 12.68
N HIS A 127 -2.81 -20.56 11.95
CA HIS A 127 -3.94 -20.96 11.11
C HIS A 127 -3.50 -21.77 9.87
N SER A 128 -2.43 -21.33 9.18
CA SER A 128 -1.95 -21.99 7.96
C SER A 128 -1.18 -23.29 8.20
N GLY A 129 -0.68 -23.50 9.42
CA GLY A 129 0.27 -24.58 9.75
C GLY A 129 1.63 -24.42 9.07
N SER A 130 1.94 -23.26 8.48
CA SER A 130 3.20 -23.00 7.77
C SER A 130 4.21 -22.31 8.67
N ASP A 131 5.45 -22.79 8.66
CA ASP A 131 6.54 -22.15 9.41
C ASP A 131 6.99 -20.83 8.82
N GLN A 132 6.84 -20.66 7.51
CA GLN A 132 7.24 -19.45 6.80
C GLN A 132 6.09 -18.89 5.97
N ILE A 133 6.19 -17.60 5.66
CA ILE A 133 5.22 -16.84 4.87
C ILE A 133 5.90 -16.10 3.73
N SER A 134 5.11 -15.72 2.73
CA SER A 134 5.46 -14.69 1.76
C SER A 134 4.78 -13.39 2.19
N LEU A 135 5.56 -12.32 2.39
CA LEU A 135 5.09 -11.07 2.96
C LEU A 135 5.16 -9.93 1.94
N HIS A 136 4.03 -9.27 1.72
CA HIS A 136 3.91 -8.14 0.81
C HIS A 136 3.55 -6.86 1.54
N GLY A 137 4.21 -5.76 1.18
CA GLY A 137 3.82 -4.42 1.56
C GLY A 137 3.93 -3.44 0.39
N TRP A 138 3.00 -2.49 0.35
CA TRP A 138 3.00 -1.40 -0.62
C TRP A 138 3.08 -0.04 0.07
N SER A 139 3.79 0.91 -0.54
CA SER A 139 3.98 2.27 -0.03
C SER A 139 4.50 2.26 1.41
N MET A 140 3.86 2.96 2.34
CA MET A 140 4.28 2.95 3.74
C MET A 140 4.31 1.54 4.38
N ALA A 141 3.40 0.64 3.99
CA ALA A 141 3.46 -0.73 4.50
C ALA A 141 4.67 -1.50 3.97
N GLY A 142 5.19 -1.16 2.80
CA GLY A 142 6.44 -1.70 2.31
C GLY A 142 7.62 -1.34 3.22
N ILE A 143 7.64 -0.11 3.76
CA ILE A 143 8.61 0.27 4.81
C ILE A 143 8.40 -0.59 6.06
N PHE A 144 7.16 -0.80 6.52
CA PHE A 144 6.90 -1.60 7.72
C PHE A 144 7.33 -3.05 7.57
N VAL A 145 6.98 -3.71 6.46
CA VAL A 145 7.38 -5.12 6.25
C VAL A 145 8.88 -5.25 6.03
N THR A 146 9.53 -4.26 5.40
CA THR A 146 11.00 -4.21 5.27
C THR A 146 11.65 -4.12 6.65
N LEU A 147 11.20 -3.20 7.49
CA LEU A 147 11.76 -3.01 8.83
C LEU A 147 11.45 -4.17 9.77
N TYR A 148 10.24 -4.74 9.71
CA TYR A 148 9.90 -5.97 10.41
C TYR A 148 10.84 -7.12 10.02
N THR A 149 11.05 -7.34 8.71
CA THR A 149 11.92 -8.40 8.21
C THR A 149 13.37 -8.20 8.64
N ALA A 150 13.83 -6.95 8.75
CA ALA A 150 15.19 -6.61 9.19
C ALA A 150 15.39 -6.65 10.73
N HIS A 151 14.33 -6.48 11.51
CA HIS A 151 14.38 -6.30 12.97
C HIS A 151 14.02 -7.56 13.74
N ASN A 152 13.01 -8.31 13.30
CA ASN A 152 12.43 -9.38 14.08
C ASN A 152 13.15 -10.70 13.87
N HIS A 153 13.64 -11.29 14.97
CA HIS A 153 14.25 -12.61 15.00
C HIS A 153 13.59 -13.47 16.10
N PRO A 154 13.19 -14.74 15.80
CA PRO A 154 13.30 -15.40 14.50
C PRO A 154 12.42 -14.75 13.42
N ASN A 155 12.92 -14.75 12.19
CA ASN A 155 12.21 -14.19 11.03
C ASN A 155 11.49 -15.32 10.28
N TYR A 156 10.19 -15.13 10.02
CA TYR A 156 9.33 -16.10 9.35
C TYR A 156 9.11 -15.79 7.86
N VAL A 157 9.74 -14.74 7.33
CA VAL A 157 9.55 -14.30 5.95
C VAL A 157 10.49 -15.08 5.02
N LYS A 158 9.90 -15.86 4.11
CA LYS A 158 10.63 -16.57 3.04
C LYS A 158 10.80 -15.71 1.78
N ASN A 159 9.75 -14.96 1.45
CA ASN A 159 9.70 -14.09 0.28
C ASN A 159 9.18 -12.72 0.69
N LEU A 160 9.97 -11.67 0.49
CA LEU A 160 9.59 -10.29 0.77
C LEU A 160 9.28 -9.54 -0.54
N ILE A 161 8.09 -8.94 -0.63
CA ILE A 161 7.62 -8.21 -1.82
C ILE A 161 7.31 -6.77 -1.42
N VAL A 162 8.15 -5.83 -1.87
CA VAL A 162 8.05 -4.40 -1.52
C VAL A 162 7.76 -3.58 -2.77
N LEU A 163 6.58 -2.97 -2.83
CA LEU A 163 6.16 -2.19 -4.00
C LEU A 163 6.01 -0.70 -3.66
N GLY A 164 6.53 0.17 -4.53
CA GLY A 164 6.32 1.62 -4.46
C GLY A 164 6.68 2.23 -3.11
N SER A 165 7.76 1.78 -2.46
CA SER A 165 8.14 2.22 -1.11
C SER A 165 9.47 2.99 -1.16
N PRO A 166 9.54 4.23 -0.62
CA PRO A 166 10.74 5.06 -0.74
C PRO A 166 11.81 4.63 0.27
N ILE A 167 12.91 4.06 -0.22
CA ILE A 167 14.12 3.81 0.57
C ILE A 167 15.07 5.00 0.51
N ASP A 168 15.20 5.65 -0.66
CA ASP A 168 15.81 6.97 -0.81
C ASP A 168 14.76 8.00 -1.23
N SER A 169 14.12 8.62 -0.24
CA SER A 169 13.07 9.61 -0.49
C SER A 169 13.56 10.88 -1.20
N TYR A 170 14.87 11.17 -1.17
CA TYR A 170 15.43 12.31 -1.90
C TYR A 170 15.42 12.11 -3.41
N ALA A 171 15.38 10.86 -3.86
CA ALA A 171 15.28 10.51 -5.26
C ALA A 171 13.83 10.60 -5.80
N SER A 172 12.82 10.86 -4.95
CA SER A 172 11.42 11.07 -5.33
C SER A 172 11.17 12.43 -6.01
N GLY A 173 11.81 12.65 -7.16
CA GLY A 173 11.56 13.79 -8.02
C GLY A 173 11.76 15.17 -7.36
N TYR A 174 10.86 16.11 -7.63
CA TYR A 174 10.93 17.47 -7.09
C TYR A 174 10.74 17.51 -5.57
N ILE A 175 9.77 16.73 -5.05
CA ILE A 175 9.47 16.69 -3.61
C ILE A 175 10.69 16.18 -2.83
N GLY A 176 11.36 15.12 -3.31
CA GLY A 176 12.58 14.61 -2.69
C GLY A 176 13.71 15.66 -2.65
N LYS A 177 13.93 16.40 -3.75
CA LYS A 177 14.92 17.49 -3.80
C LYS A 177 14.61 18.63 -2.83
N LEU A 178 13.33 18.96 -2.66
CA LEU A 178 12.89 19.96 -1.69
C LEU A 178 13.23 19.52 -0.26
N TYR A 179 12.85 18.30 0.13
CA TYR A 179 13.15 17.78 1.47
C TYR A 179 14.66 17.69 1.74
N ARG A 180 15.46 17.28 0.75
CA ARG A 180 16.92 17.31 0.84
C ARG A 180 17.46 18.70 1.14
N THR A 181 16.93 19.72 0.46
CA THR A 181 17.35 21.12 0.64
C THR A 181 16.97 21.65 2.02
N ILE A 182 15.75 21.33 2.48
CA ILE A 182 15.27 21.67 3.83
C ILE A 182 16.19 21.02 4.87
N ASN A 183 16.46 19.71 4.75
CA ASN A 183 17.31 19.01 5.70
C ASN A 183 18.74 19.57 5.73
N ASN A 184 19.34 19.82 4.56
CA ASN A 184 20.67 20.43 4.48
C ASN A 184 20.71 21.82 5.16
N THR A 185 19.62 22.58 5.07
CA THR A 185 19.52 23.90 5.72
C THR A 185 19.39 23.77 7.23
N ILE A 186 18.57 22.83 7.71
CA ILE A 186 18.40 22.55 9.14
C ILE A 186 19.71 22.03 9.75
N ALA A 187 20.40 21.11 9.07
CA ALA A 187 21.65 20.52 9.52
C ALA A 187 22.80 21.52 9.68
N ARG A 188 22.74 22.69 9.02
CA ARG A 188 23.71 23.78 9.21
C ARG A 188 23.61 24.45 10.58
N ASN A 189 22.46 24.35 11.25
CA ASN A 189 22.23 24.97 12.55
C ASN A 189 21.81 23.91 13.58
N LYS A 190 22.78 23.40 14.35
CA LYS A 190 22.57 22.36 15.37
C LYS A 190 21.46 22.69 16.38
N LYS A 191 21.32 23.96 16.79
CA LYS A 191 20.25 24.38 17.72
C LYS A 191 18.85 24.28 17.07
N LEU A 192 18.74 24.64 15.79
CA LEU A 192 17.50 24.50 15.03
C LEU A 192 17.20 23.02 14.77
N GLN A 193 18.24 22.26 14.44
CA GLN A 193 18.20 20.82 14.25
C GLN A 193 17.61 20.11 15.48
N GLU A 194 18.19 20.33 16.66
CA GLU A 194 17.70 19.77 17.93
C GLU A 194 16.26 20.17 18.22
N ARG A 195 15.90 21.45 18.05
CA ARG A 195 14.51 21.91 18.27
C ARG A 195 13.48 21.27 17.34
N ILE A 196 13.83 21.06 16.07
CA ILE A 196 12.93 20.44 15.10
C ILE A 196 12.80 18.92 15.37
N TYR A 197 13.89 18.25 15.73
CA TYR A 197 13.91 16.81 15.98
C TYR A 197 13.47 16.38 17.38
N LEU A 198 13.40 17.29 18.36
CA LEU A 198 12.70 17.06 19.63
C LEU A 198 11.18 16.80 19.44
N GLY A 199 10.68 16.99 18.21
CA GLY A 199 9.36 16.56 17.78
C GLY A 199 8.34 17.67 17.87
N LEU A 200 7.61 17.90 16.78
CA LEU A 200 6.38 18.69 16.83
C LEU A 200 5.35 17.93 17.70
N PRO A 201 4.52 18.63 18.52
CA PRO A 201 3.54 17.97 19.36
C PRO A 201 2.65 17.02 18.55
N LYS A 202 2.55 15.75 18.95
CA LYS A 202 1.78 14.70 18.23
C LYS A 202 0.31 15.07 17.96
N ARG A 203 -0.25 16.01 18.72
CA ARG A 203 -1.61 16.57 18.51
C ARG A 203 -1.69 17.49 17.27
N LEU A 204 -0.60 18.15 16.89
CA LEU A 204 -0.54 19.10 15.78
C LEU A 204 -0.21 18.43 14.43
N ILE A 205 0.38 17.23 14.44
CA ILE A 205 0.72 16.47 13.21
C ILE A 205 -0.31 15.36 12.91
N HIS A 206 -1.37 15.21 13.70
CA HIS A 206 -2.46 14.31 13.35
C HIS A 206 -3.19 14.84 12.12
N THR A 207 -3.28 14.06 11.05
CA THR A 207 -4.07 14.43 9.87
C THR A 207 -5.33 13.58 9.81
N PRO A 208 -6.52 14.18 10.03
CA PRO A 208 -7.81 13.54 9.78
C PRO A 208 -7.89 12.97 8.36
N GLY A 209 -8.62 11.87 8.16
CA GLY A 209 -8.78 11.20 6.86
C GLY A 209 -9.27 12.13 5.75
N ILE A 210 -10.06 13.16 6.08
CA ILE A 210 -10.50 14.21 5.15
C ILE A 210 -9.30 15.00 4.58
N LEU A 211 -8.33 15.37 5.42
CA LEU A 211 -7.11 16.08 5.00
C LEU A 211 -6.19 15.18 4.18
N ASN A 212 -6.15 13.88 4.46
CA ASN A 212 -5.42 12.90 3.63
C ASN A 212 -6.05 12.76 2.24
N SER A 213 -7.39 12.70 2.18
CA SER A 213 -8.13 12.66 0.92
C SER A 213 -7.95 13.94 0.08
N LEU A 214 -7.79 15.09 0.74
CA LEU A 214 -7.46 16.37 0.11
C LEU A 214 -6.00 16.41 -0.35
N GLY A 215 -5.05 15.94 0.47
CA GLY A 215 -3.64 15.85 0.11
C GLY A 215 -3.39 14.97 -1.11
N PHE A 216 -4.07 13.82 -1.21
CA PHE A 216 -3.99 12.97 -2.40
C PHE A 216 -4.53 13.67 -3.66
N LYS A 217 -5.66 14.38 -3.55
CA LYS A 217 -6.24 15.16 -4.66
C LYS A 217 -5.34 16.33 -5.09
N ILE A 218 -4.56 16.89 -4.17
CA ILE A 218 -3.57 17.96 -4.45
C ILE A 218 -2.29 17.39 -5.07
N LEU A 219 -1.92 16.14 -4.76
CA LEU A 219 -0.74 15.47 -5.32
C LEU A 219 -0.97 14.96 -6.75
N ASP A 220 -2.22 14.63 -7.13
CA ASP A 220 -2.61 14.31 -8.52
C ASP A 220 -3.84 15.11 -8.99
N PRO A 221 -3.73 16.45 -9.10
CA PRO A 221 -4.85 17.32 -9.41
C PRO A 221 -5.30 17.16 -10.87
N LYS A 222 -4.35 16.85 -11.76
CA LYS A 222 -4.61 16.58 -13.17
C LYS A 222 -5.35 15.26 -13.34
N GLY A 223 -4.88 14.16 -12.74
CA GLY A 223 -5.56 12.87 -12.82
C GLY A 223 -6.96 12.91 -12.20
N TRP A 224 -7.15 13.67 -11.13
CA TRP A 224 -8.48 13.90 -10.54
C TRP A 224 -9.41 14.64 -11.51
N PHE A 225 -8.96 15.73 -12.14
CA PHE A 225 -9.78 16.51 -13.08
C PHE A 225 -10.07 15.74 -14.38
N ASP A 226 -9.05 15.09 -14.95
CA ASP A 226 -9.17 14.24 -16.14
C ASP A 226 -10.14 13.07 -15.87
N GLY A 227 -10.13 12.50 -14.68
CA GLY A 227 -11.07 11.44 -14.26
C GLY A 227 -12.53 11.89 -14.31
N HIS A 228 -12.85 13.10 -13.84
CA HIS A 228 -14.22 13.64 -13.90
C HIS A 228 -14.65 13.99 -15.34
N ILE A 229 -13.74 14.51 -16.16
CA ILE A 229 -14.02 14.73 -17.58
C ILE A 229 -14.32 13.40 -18.27
N GLN A 230 -13.53 12.36 -17.99
CA GLN A 230 -13.72 11.04 -18.57
C GLN A 230 -15.00 10.38 -18.07
N LEU A 231 -15.44 10.62 -16.83
CA LEU A 231 -16.75 10.20 -16.35
C LEU A 231 -17.87 10.78 -17.20
N LEU A 232 -17.88 12.11 -17.41
CA LEU A 232 -18.91 12.78 -18.21
C LEU A 232 -18.93 12.27 -19.66
N LYS A 233 -17.76 11.99 -20.23
CA LYS A 233 -17.63 11.45 -21.59
C LYS A 233 -18.09 10.00 -21.71
N ASN A 234 -18.00 9.21 -20.64
CA ASN A 234 -18.28 7.77 -20.66
C ASN A 234 -19.50 7.37 -19.82
N LEU A 235 -20.46 8.27 -19.59
CA LEU A 235 -21.69 7.97 -18.83
C LEU A 235 -22.54 6.85 -19.45
N ASN A 236 -22.36 6.54 -20.73
CA ASN A 236 -23.01 5.41 -21.39
C ASN A 236 -22.48 4.04 -20.91
N ASP A 237 -21.25 3.99 -20.40
CA ASP A 237 -20.58 2.78 -19.98
C ASP A 237 -20.81 2.58 -18.48
N LEU A 238 -21.69 1.64 -18.15
CA LEU A 238 -21.99 1.31 -16.75
C LEU A 238 -20.75 0.81 -16.00
N GLN A 239 -19.87 0.06 -16.67
CA GLN A 239 -18.65 -0.44 -16.06
C GLN A 239 -17.72 0.73 -15.71
N PHE A 240 -17.52 1.68 -16.63
CA PHE A 240 -16.73 2.88 -16.35
C PHE A 240 -17.31 3.70 -15.19
N VAL A 241 -18.64 3.89 -15.16
CA VAL A 241 -19.33 4.62 -14.08
C VAL A 241 -19.16 3.91 -12.73
N GLN A 242 -19.23 2.58 -12.70
CA GLN A 242 -18.98 1.76 -11.50
C GLN A 242 -17.51 1.82 -11.07
N GLU A 243 -16.56 1.78 -12.01
CA GLU A 243 -15.12 1.92 -11.71
C GLU A 243 -14.85 3.28 -11.05
N HIS A 244 -15.35 4.36 -11.66
CA HIS A 244 -15.22 5.70 -11.13
C HIS A 244 -15.89 5.85 -9.75
N ALA A 245 -17.09 5.28 -9.55
CA ALA A 245 -17.78 5.34 -8.26
C ALA A 245 -17.02 4.58 -7.15
N THR A 246 -16.51 3.40 -7.47
CA THR A 246 -15.74 2.56 -6.54
C THR A 246 -14.41 3.23 -6.16
N LEU A 247 -13.66 3.75 -7.12
CA LEU A 247 -12.43 4.51 -6.84
C LEU A 247 -12.72 5.78 -6.03
N SER A 248 -13.80 6.50 -6.36
CA SER A 248 -14.24 7.67 -5.57
C SER A 248 -14.56 7.28 -4.13
N SER A 249 -15.27 6.17 -3.91
CA SER A 249 -15.60 5.67 -2.57
C SER A 249 -14.34 5.27 -1.80
N PHE A 250 -13.39 4.59 -2.45
CA PHE A 250 -12.09 4.27 -1.86
C PHE A 250 -11.35 5.53 -1.39
N LEU A 251 -11.23 6.54 -2.25
CA LEU A 251 -10.52 7.79 -1.94
C LEU A 251 -11.23 8.64 -0.89
N ASN A 252 -12.56 8.60 -0.84
CA ASN A 252 -13.34 9.39 0.13
C ASN A 252 -13.43 8.72 1.51
N ASN A 253 -13.15 7.41 1.60
CA ASN A 253 -13.11 6.66 2.85
C ASN A 253 -11.67 6.38 3.32
N MET A 254 -10.78 7.38 3.17
CA MET A 254 -9.45 7.35 3.77
C MET A 254 -9.55 7.41 5.30
N ILE A 255 -8.62 6.72 5.96
CA ILE A 255 -8.56 6.58 7.42
C ILE A 255 -7.62 7.65 7.99
N ASP A 256 -7.79 8.00 9.26
CA ASP A 256 -6.93 8.96 9.95
C ASP A 256 -5.47 8.43 10.00
N TYR A 257 -4.50 9.34 9.85
CA TYR A 257 -3.10 9.02 10.16
C TYR A 257 -2.84 9.30 11.64
N PRO A 258 -2.41 8.29 12.42
CA PRO A 258 -1.91 8.55 13.76
C PRO A 258 -0.79 9.58 13.76
N GLY A 259 -0.82 10.53 14.69
CA GLY A 259 0.17 11.61 14.76
C GLY A 259 1.62 11.11 14.88
N GLY A 260 1.86 9.99 15.58
CA GLY A 260 3.18 9.36 15.65
C GLY A 260 3.66 8.77 14.31
N ILE A 261 2.75 8.25 13.47
CA ILE A 261 3.10 7.77 12.12
C ILE A 261 3.48 8.94 11.22
N ASN A 262 2.71 10.03 11.23
CA ASN A 262 3.05 11.23 10.46
C ASN A 262 4.40 11.80 10.89
N GLN A 263 4.68 11.79 12.20
CA GLN A 263 5.97 12.19 12.75
C GLN A 263 7.11 11.35 12.15
N ASP A 264 7.00 10.02 12.22
CA ASP A 264 8.04 9.11 11.72
C ASP A 264 8.21 9.19 10.20
N MET A 265 7.11 9.28 9.43
CA MET A 265 7.17 9.48 7.99
C MET A 265 7.88 10.80 7.63
N LEU A 266 7.47 11.90 8.25
CA LEU A 266 8.05 13.21 7.97
C LEU A 266 9.54 13.25 8.33
N PHE A 267 9.88 12.87 9.56
CA PHE A 267 11.23 13.05 10.06
C PHE A 267 12.19 11.96 9.61
N ASN A 268 11.77 10.68 9.66
CA ASN A 268 12.67 9.59 9.35
C ASN A 268 12.67 9.30 7.85
N VAL A 269 11.52 9.24 7.19
CA VAL A 269 11.49 8.87 5.76
C VAL A 269 11.84 10.06 4.86
N TRP A 270 11.15 11.18 5.00
CA TRP A 270 11.29 12.30 4.06
C TRP A 270 12.43 13.26 4.41
N LEU A 271 12.56 13.66 5.67
CA LEU A 271 13.50 14.72 6.05
C LEU A 271 14.92 14.20 6.31
N GLN A 272 15.11 13.21 7.19
CA GLN A 272 16.44 12.68 7.49
C GLN A 272 16.87 11.63 6.46
N ASN A 273 15.92 10.81 6.02
CA ASN A 273 16.11 9.76 5.02
C ASN A 273 17.32 8.84 5.33
N PRO A 274 17.41 8.24 6.54
CA PRO A 274 18.53 7.40 6.91
C PRO A 274 18.48 6.03 6.21
N LEU A 275 17.29 5.56 5.80
CA LEU A 275 17.10 4.30 5.09
C LEU A 275 17.94 4.20 3.82
N ARG A 276 18.24 5.32 3.16
CA ARG A 276 19.15 5.37 2.00
C ARG A 276 20.57 4.84 2.31
N GLN A 277 20.95 4.82 3.59
CA GLN A 277 22.24 4.31 4.09
C GLN A 277 22.12 2.87 4.59
N GLY A 278 20.98 2.21 4.43
CA GLY A 278 20.76 0.83 4.84
C GLY A 278 20.46 0.64 6.33
N SER A 279 20.19 1.72 7.09
CA SER A 279 19.74 1.59 8.48
C SER A 279 18.84 2.73 8.94
N ILE A 280 18.08 2.50 10.00
CA ILE A 280 17.24 3.52 10.64
C ILE A 280 17.32 3.36 12.15
N GLN A 281 17.38 4.50 12.86
CA GLN A 281 17.26 4.56 14.31
C GLN A 281 15.83 4.95 14.68
N LEU A 282 15.10 4.06 15.34
CA LEU A 282 13.77 4.31 15.89
C LEU A 282 13.85 4.21 17.41
N LYS A 283 13.78 5.34 18.11
CA LYS A 283 14.04 5.42 19.57
C LYS A 283 15.39 4.76 19.92
N ASP A 284 15.38 3.73 20.76
CA ASP A 284 16.54 2.94 21.19
C ASP A 284 16.90 1.79 20.23
N LYS A 285 16.12 1.56 19.16
CA LYS A 285 16.32 0.46 18.22
C LYS A 285 17.04 0.92 16.96
N LYS A 286 18.19 0.31 16.67
CA LYS A 286 18.86 0.41 15.36
C LYS A 286 18.42 -0.78 14.50
N ILE A 287 17.77 -0.51 13.38
CA ILE A 287 17.35 -1.54 12.41
C ILE A 287 18.24 -1.41 11.18
N GLU A 288 18.90 -2.49 10.78
CA GLU A 288 19.83 -2.52 9.64
C GLU A 288 19.28 -3.42 8.53
N LEU A 289 19.10 -2.87 7.32
CA LEU A 289 18.51 -3.56 6.17
C LEU A 289 19.35 -4.76 5.69
N LYS A 290 20.66 -4.77 6.00
CA LYS A 290 21.55 -5.91 5.77
C LYS A 290 21.08 -7.19 6.46
N ASN A 291 20.24 -7.09 7.50
CA ASN A 291 19.69 -8.26 8.19
C ASN A 291 18.60 -9.00 7.40
N ILE A 292 18.21 -8.48 6.23
CA ILE A 292 17.29 -9.15 5.30
C ILE A 292 18.09 -10.07 4.39
N ASP A 293 17.84 -11.38 4.46
CA ASP A 293 18.50 -12.43 3.69
C ASP A 293 17.55 -13.29 2.82
N CYS A 294 16.24 -13.16 3.05
CA CYS A 294 15.19 -13.85 2.29
C CYS A 294 15.08 -13.38 0.83
N SER A 295 14.37 -14.12 -0.03
CA SER A 295 14.14 -13.69 -1.42
C SER A 295 13.40 -12.36 -1.46
N LEU A 296 13.86 -11.41 -2.29
CA LEU A 296 13.38 -10.04 -2.31
C LEU A 296 12.91 -9.62 -3.71
N LEU A 297 11.65 -9.17 -3.80
CA LEU A 297 11.15 -8.44 -4.96
C LEU A 297 10.92 -6.99 -4.60
N VAL A 298 11.54 -6.08 -5.36
CA VAL A 298 11.34 -4.63 -5.27
C VAL A 298 10.68 -4.16 -6.56
N GLY A 299 9.55 -3.46 -6.46
CA GLY A 299 8.82 -2.95 -7.62
C GLY A 299 8.56 -1.46 -7.54
N ALA A 300 8.66 -0.76 -8.67
CA ALA A 300 8.35 0.66 -8.79
C ALA A 300 7.49 0.95 -10.03
N GLY A 301 6.67 1.99 -9.97
CA GLY A 301 5.79 2.36 -11.08
C GLY A 301 6.56 3.13 -12.16
N ARG A 302 6.37 2.77 -13.43
CA ARG A 302 7.00 3.46 -14.58
C ARG A 302 6.69 4.95 -14.62
N SER A 303 5.51 5.34 -14.14
CA SER A 303 5.06 6.73 -14.09
C SER A 303 4.77 7.20 -12.66
N ASP A 304 5.32 6.54 -11.65
CA ASP A 304 5.15 6.95 -10.26
C ASP A 304 6.02 8.18 -9.97
N GLN A 305 5.36 9.29 -9.63
CA GLN A 305 5.99 10.56 -9.30
C GLN A 305 6.16 10.76 -7.78
N LEU A 306 5.47 9.95 -6.97
CA LEU A 306 5.55 10.02 -5.51
C LEU A 306 6.73 9.19 -5.01
N VAL A 307 6.84 7.96 -5.51
CA VAL A 307 7.94 7.05 -5.23
C VAL A 307 8.50 6.58 -6.56
N THR A 308 9.50 7.31 -7.04
CA THR A 308 10.18 7.01 -8.30
C THR A 308 10.93 5.67 -8.22
N ALA A 309 11.28 5.12 -9.38
CA ALA A 309 12.15 3.94 -9.46
C ALA A 309 13.45 4.14 -8.66
N ASP A 310 14.10 5.30 -8.83
CA ASP A 310 15.34 5.66 -8.12
C ASP A 310 15.16 5.73 -6.60
N ALA A 311 13.96 6.03 -6.10
CA ALA A 311 13.67 6.05 -4.67
C ALA A 311 13.47 4.65 -4.07
N ALA A 312 12.95 3.70 -4.86
CA ALA A 312 12.67 2.34 -4.40
C ALA A 312 13.84 1.36 -4.62
N GLN A 313 14.55 1.51 -5.74
CA GLN A 313 15.62 0.62 -6.18
C GLN A 313 16.76 0.40 -5.15
N PRO A 314 17.15 1.38 -4.31
CA PRO A 314 18.21 1.17 -3.32
C PRO A 314 17.97 -0.02 -2.39
N LEU A 315 16.71 -0.42 -2.14
CA LEU A 315 16.41 -1.60 -1.33
C LEU A 315 17.12 -2.86 -1.87
N SER A 316 17.20 -2.98 -3.20
CA SER A 316 17.82 -4.13 -3.87
C SER A 316 19.32 -4.28 -3.61
N GLN A 317 19.98 -3.25 -3.05
CA GLN A 317 21.43 -3.20 -2.84
C GLN A 317 21.82 -3.10 -1.37
N LEU A 318 20.85 -2.82 -0.48
CA LEU A 318 21.08 -2.54 0.93
C LEU A 318 20.77 -3.75 1.84
N THR A 319 20.47 -4.91 1.26
CA THR A 319 20.15 -6.16 1.97
C THR A 319 21.24 -7.21 1.75
N SER A 320 21.25 -8.28 2.56
CA SER A 320 22.12 -9.45 2.35
C SER A 320 21.46 -10.56 1.55
N SER A 321 20.27 -10.32 0.98
CA SER A 321 19.56 -11.26 0.12
C SER A 321 20.40 -11.64 -1.09
N GLN A 322 20.48 -12.94 -1.35
CA GLN A 322 21.16 -13.50 -2.54
C GLN A 322 20.23 -13.64 -3.74
N ASP A 323 18.93 -13.44 -3.55
CA ASP A 323 17.90 -13.55 -4.59
C ASP A 323 17.06 -12.28 -4.63
N VAL A 324 17.52 -11.32 -5.43
CA VAL A 324 16.92 -9.99 -5.54
C VAL A 324 16.38 -9.77 -6.96
N THR A 325 15.14 -9.33 -7.06
CA THR A 325 14.52 -8.91 -8.31
C THR A 325 14.03 -7.47 -8.19
N PHE A 326 14.54 -6.57 -9.04
CA PHE A 326 13.96 -5.25 -9.24
C PHE A 326 13.12 -5.22 -10.53
N THR A 327 11.94 -4.61 -10.49
CA THR A 327 11.06 -4.55 -11.67
C THR A 327 10.25 -3.26 -11.79
N LEU A 328 10.03 -2.82 -13.03
CA LEU A 328 9.20 -1.67 -13.35
C LEU A 328 7.78 -2.11 -13.74
N ILE A 329 6.81 -1.55 -13.05
CA ILE A 329 5.39 -1.89 -13.12
C ILE A 329 4.62 -0.81 -13.90
N PRO A 330 3.69 -1.17 -14.79
CA PRO A 330 2.88 -0.18 -15.49
C PRO A 330 2.03 0.69 -14.53
N GLY A 331 2.09 2.00 -14.73
CA GLY A 331 1.26 2.98 -14.02
C GLY A 331 2.01 3.78 -12.94
N GLY A 332 1.25 4.64 -12.27
CA GLY A 332 1.70 5.44 -11.12
C GLY A 332 1.41 4.75 -9.78
N HIS A 333 1.53 5.50 -8.68
CA HIS A 333 1.55 4.95 -7.32
C HIS A 333 0.39 4.02 -6.95
N LEU A 334 -0.86 4.46 -7.17
CA LEU A 334 -2.04 3.61 -6.96
C LEU A 334 -2.17 2.51 -8.03
N GLY A 335 -1.72 2.81 -9.24
CA GLY A 335 -1.84 1.93 -10.40
C GLY A 335 -1.10 0.61 -10.21
N LEU A 336 -0.05 0.59 -9.39
CA LEU A 336 0.70 -0.62 -9.00
C LEU A 336 -0.20 -1.76 -8.50
N MET A 337 -1.25 -1.40 -7.76
CA MET A 337 -2.12 -2.37 -7.08
C MET A 337 -3.42 -2.65 -7.83
N SER A 338 -3.89 -1.70 -8.65
CA SER A 338 -5.27 -1.74 -9.17
C SER A 338 -5.45 -1.31 -10.62
N SER A 339 -4.38 -1.01 -11.36
CA SER A 339 -4.51 -0.72 -12.80
C SER A 339 -4.68 -1.99 -13.63
N GLN A 340 -5.41 -1.88 -14.74
CA GLN A 340 -5.57 -2.99 -15.69
C GLN A 340 -4.23 -3.43 -16.27
N ALA A 341 -3.34 -2.48 -16.58
CA ALA A 341 -2.01 -2.76 -17.10
C ALA A 341 -1.16 -3.53 -16.08
N SER A 342 -1.23 -3.20 -14.79
CA SER A 342 -0.58 -4.00 -13.73
C SER A 342 -1.15 -5.42 -13.66
N ALA A 343 -2.48 -5.57 -13.78
CA ALA A 343 -3.11 -6.89 -13.77
C ALA A 343 -2.72 -7.78 -14.96
N GLN A 344 -2.55 -7.18 -16.15
CA GLN A 344 -2.19 -7.91 -17.37
C GLN A 344 -0.70 -8.16 -17.49
N GLU A 345 0.16 -7.23 -17.05
CA GLU A 345 1.60 -7.32 -17.28
C GLU A 345 2.39 -7.74 -16.04
N PHE A 346 2.04 -7.23 -14.86
CA PHE A 346 2.84 -7.41 -13.65
C PHE A 346 2.37 -8.58 -12.79
N TRP A 347 1.06 -8.76 -12.55
CA TRP A 347 0.58 -9.84 -11.69
C TRP A 347 1.02 -11.24 -12.17
N PRO A 348 1.03 -11.55 -13.49
CA PRO A 348 1.59 -12.82 -13.97
C PRO A 348 3.08 -12.99 -13.70
N LYS A 349 3.86 -11.90 -13.81
CA LYS A 349 5.29 -11.90 -13.47
C LYS A 349 5.49 -12.12 -11.97
N LEU A 350 4.68 -11.47 -11.13
CA LEU A 350 4.73 -11.61 -9.69
C LEU A 350 4.35 -13.03 -9.24
N ALA A 351 3.27 -13.61 -9.77
CA ALA A 351 2.89 -14.99 -9.47
C ALA A 351 3.95 -16.00 -9.95
N THR A 352 4.54 -15.78 -11.12
CA THR A 352 5.67 -16.60 -11.60
C THR A 352 6.89 -16.46 -10.69
N TRP A 353 7.21 -15.24 -10.24
CA TRP A 353 8.31 -15.00 -9.32
C TRP A 353 8.09 -15.70 -7.97
N LEU A 354 6.87 -15.61 -7.43
CA LEU A 354 6.50 -16.16 -6.14
C LEU A 354 6.42 -17.69 -6.17
N SER A 355 5.80 -18.27 -7.19
CA SER A 355 5.67 -19.72 -7.35
C SER A 355 7.02 -20.43 -7.45
N LYS A 356 8.02 -19.82 -8.10
CA LYS A 356 9.39 -20.36 -8.18
C LYS A 356 10.11 -20.41 -6.83
N ARG A 357 9.65 -19.64 -5.85
CA ARG A 357 10.26 -19.48 -4.52
C ARG A 357 9.37 -19.99 -3.38
N SER A 358 8.25 -20.62 -3.73
CA SER A 358 7.31 -21.21 -2.78
C SER A 358 7.38 -22.73 -2.90
N THR A 359 7.21 -23.41 -1.77
CA THR A 359 7.21 -24.88 -1.71
C THR A 359 5.90 -25.39 -2.26
N LYS A 360 5.95 -26.21 -3.31
CA LYS A 360 4.76 -26.90 -3.83
C LYS A 360 4.28 -27.97 -2.85
N ILE A 361 2.97 -28.16 -2.77
CA ILE A 361 2.32 -29.24 -2.00
C ILE A 361 2.06 -30.44 -2.91
#